data_AF-A0A1B6IX67-F1
#
_entry.id   AF-A0A1B6IX67-F1
#
_cell.length_a   1.000
_cell.length_b   1.000
_cell.length_c   1.000
_cell.angle_alpha   90.00
_cell.angle_beta   90.00
_cell.angle_gamma   90.00
#
_symmetry.space_group_name_H-M   'P 1'
#
loop_
_entity.id
_entity.type
_entity.pdbx_description
1 polymer ?
#
loop_
_entity_poly.entity_id
_entity_poly.type
_entity_poly.pdbx_seq_one_letter_code
_entity_poly.pdbx_strand_id
1 'polypeptide(L)'
;MTNFFGVGGNPFTTPVGQRIEQATDASLASENWALNMEICDIINDTEEGPKDAIKALRKRLQQNAGKNYIVVMYTLTVLETCVKNCERRFHVLVCNKEFVQELV
;
A
#
# COMPACT_ATOMS: atom_id res chain seq x y z
N MET A 1 5.59 25.72 -0.13
CA MET A 1 6.24 24.42 -0.45
C MET A 1 6.49 23.69 0.86
N THR A 2 5.48 23.02 1.39
CA THR A 2 5.63 22.23 2.62
C THR A 2 6.22 20.86 2.27
N ASN A 3 7.47 20.62 2.68
CA ASN A 3 8.08 19.30 2.69
C ASN A 3 7.27 18.38 3.62
N PHE A 4 6.31 17.64 3.05
CA PHE A 4 5.64 16.51 3.70
C PHE A 4 6.51 15.22 3.68
N PHE A 5 7.64 15.27 2.97
CA PHE A 5 8.48 14.14 2.58
C PHE A 5 9.92 14.42 3.00
N GLY A 6 10.53 13.54 3.81
CA GLY A 6 11.98 13.62 4.01
C GLY A 6 12.60 12.84 5.17
N VAL A 7 11.87 12.45 6.22
CA VAL A 7 12.46 11.70 7.36
C VAL A 7 11.49 10.62 7.85
N GLY A 8 11.01 9.77 6.94
CA GLY A 8 10.26 8.57 7.31
C GLY A 8 11.16 7.35 7.14
N GLY A 9 11.28 6.51 8.18
CA GLY A 9 11.94 5.21 8.07
C GLY A 9 11.36 4.36 6.92
N ASN A 10 12.04 3.27 6.57
CA ASN A 10 11.60 2.39 5.48
C ASN A 10 10.12 1.97 5.68
N PRO A 11 9.18 2.29 4.76
CA PRO A 11 7.76 1.95 4.92
C PRO A 11 7.50 0.46 5.17
N PHE A 12 8.37 -0.43 4.69
CA PHE A 12 8.29 -1.87 4.87
C PHE A 12 8.76 -2.36 6.26
N THR A 13 9.17 -1.47 7.18
CA THR A 13 9.43 -1.86 8.58
C THR A 13 8.20 -1.70 9.48
N THR A 14 7.11 -1.13 8.95
CA THR A 14 5.83 -1.01 9.67
C THR A 14 5.05 -2.33 9.60
N PRO A 15 4.15 -2.63 10.55
CA PRO A 15 3.37 -3.87 10.52
C PRO A 15 2.62 -4.07 9.18
N VAL A 16 1.88 -3.05 8.72
CA VAL A 16 1.15 -3.12 7.44
C VAL A 16 2.11 -3.14 6.24
N GLY A 17 3.24 -2.43 6.31
CA GLY A 17 4.23 -2.42 5.25
C GLY A 17 4.88 -3.77 5.01
N GLN A 18 5.18 -4.53 6.07
CA GLN A 18 5.68 -5.90 5.96
C GLN A 18 4.67 -6.82 5.27
N ARG A 19 3.38 -6.70 5.62
CA ARG A 19 2.32 -7.47 4.98
C ARG A 19 2.16 -7.12 3.50
N ILE A 20 2.23 -5.84 3.14
CA ILE A 20 2.20 -5.39 1.74
C ILE A 20 3.40 -5.94 0.97
N GLU A 21 4.60 -5.95 1.53
CA GLU A 21 5.79 -6.52 0.87
C GLU A 21 5.62 -8.02 0.60
N GLN A 22 5.09 -8.77 1.57
CA GLN A 22 4.80 -10.20 1.43
C GLN A 22 3.67 -10.49 0.43
N ALA A 23 2.56 -9.74 0.49
CA ALA A 23 1.39 -9.92 -0.36
C ALA A 23 1.66 -9.59 -1.85
N THR A 24 2.74 -8.87 -2.11
CA THR A 24 3.12 -8.40 -3.45
C THR A 24 4.46 -8.96 -3.91
N ASP A 25 4.88 -10.11 -3.36
CA ASP A 25 6.09 -10.79 -3.79
C ASP A 25 5.87 -11.47 -5.15
N ALA A 26 6.84 -11.33 -6.07
CA ALA A 26 6.74 -11.86 -7.42
C ALA A 26 6.85 -13.40 -7.50
N SER A 27 7.28 -14.05 -6.43
CA SER A 27 7.37 -15.51 -6.34
C SER A 27 6.05 -16.18 -5.97
N LEU A 28 5.03 -15.40 -5.60
CA LEU A 28 3.69 -15.93 -5.36
C LEU A 28 3.11 -16.53 -6.65
N ALA A 29 2.46 -17.69 -6.53
CA ALA A 29 1.77 -18.31 -7.65
C ALA A 29 0.47 -17.58 -8.04
N SER A 30 -0.17 -16.92 -7.06
CA SER A 30 -1.40 -16.14 -7.18
C SER A 30 -1.52 -15.17 -6.01
N GLU A 31 -2.55 -14.33 -6.01
CA GLU A 31 -2.86 -13.41 -4.92
C GLU A 31 -2.98 -14.15 -3.58
N ASN A 32 -2.37 -13.60 -2.54
CA ASN A 32 -2.55 -14.08 -1.18
C ASN A 32 -3.70 -13.32 -0.49
N TRP A 33 -4.92 -13.82 -0.69
CA TRP A 33 -6.12 -13.18 -0.12
C TRP A 33 -6.12 -13.10 1.41
N ALA A 34 -5.47 -14.04 2.10
CA ALA A 34 -5.35 -13.98 3.55
C ALA A 34 -4.51 -12.75 3.98
N LEU A 35 -3.37 -12.50 3.32
CA LEU A 35 -2.58 -11.30 3.58
C LEU A 35 -3.31 -10.01 3.15
N ASN A 36 -4.06 -10.03 2.04
CA ASN A 36 -4.82 -8.87 1.59
C ASN A 36 -5.89 -8.45 2.62
N MET A 37 -6.58 -9.43 3.22
CA MET A 37 -7.56 -9.14 4.28
C MET A 37 -6.87 -8.71 5.57
N GLU A 38 -5.76 -9.35 5.96
CA GLU A 38 -4.98 -8.91 7.13
C GLU A 38 -4.48 -7.46 6.99
N ILE A 39 -4.10 -7.04 5.78
CA ILE A 39 -3.74 -5.65 5.49
C ILE A 39 -4.94 -4.72 5.77
N CYS A 40 -6.15 -5.08 5.35
CA CYS A 40 -7.35 -4.29 5.61
C CYS A 40 -7.65 -4.20 7.11
N ASP A 41 -7.52 -5.31 7.83
CA ASP A 41 -7.71 -5.36 9.28
C ASP A 41 -6.72 -4.41 9.99
N ILE A 42 -5.42 -4.48 9.67
CA ILE A 42 -4.41 -3.57 10.25
C ILE A 42 -4.72 -2.10 9.92
N ILE A 43 -5.17 -1.80 8.70
CA ILE A 43 -5.54 -0.44 8.29
C ILE A 43 -6.71 0.09 9.13
N ASN A 44 -7.72 -0.74 9.37
CA ASN A 44 -8.92 -0.32 10.11
C ASN A 44 -8.67 -0.25 11.62
N ASP A 45 -7.96 -1.23 12.17
CA ASP A 45 -7.84 -1.43 13.62
C ASP A 45 -6.72 -0.62 14.28
N THR A 46 -5.85 0.02 13.49
CA THR A 46 -4.72 0.78 14.04
C THR A 46 -4.76 2.27 13.66
N GLU A 47 -4.20 3.12 14.53
CA GLU A 47 -4.17 4.57 14.29
C GLU A 47 -3.27 4.97 13.11
N GLU A 48 -2.08 4.37 13.00
CA GLU A 48 -1.11 4.67 11.94
C GLU A 48 -1.32 3.83 10.66
N GLY A 49 -2.11 2.75 10.73
CA GLY A 49 -2.33 1.79 9.64
C GLY A 49 -2.64 2.43 8.27
N PRO A 50 -3.61 3.36 8.17
CA PRO A 50 -3.94 4.01 6.90
C PRO A 50 -2.76 4.76 6.29
N LYS A 51 -2.02 5.52 7.12
CA LYS A 51 -0.91 6.37 6.68
C LYS A 51 0.30 5.53 6.28
N ASP A 52 0.59 4.47 7.01
CA ASP A 52 1.71 3.58 6.71
C ASP A 52 1.43 2.70 5.49
N ALA A 53 0.19 2.24 5.30
CA ALA A 53 -0.22 1.52 4.11
C ALA A 53 -0.04 2.38 2.84
N ILE A 54 -0.48 3.64 2.87
CA ILE A 54 -0.33 4.55 1.73
C ILE A 54 1.15 4.76 1.35
N LYS A 55 2.03 4.94 2.35
CA LYS A 55 3.48 5.06 2.08
C LYS A 55 4.06 3.78 1.48
N ALA A 56 3.67 2.62 2.00
CA ALA A 56 4.17 1.33 1.54
C ALA A 56 3.68 1.00 0.11
N LEU A 57 2.38 1.16 -0.17
CA LEU A 57 1.78 0.97 -1.49
C LEU A 57 2.43 1.88 -2.53
N ARG A 58 2.56 3.17 -2.22
CA ARG A 58 3.27 4.15 -3.06
C ARG A 58 4.68 3.70 -3.38
N LYS A 59 5.47 3.38 -2.35
CA LYS A 59 6.87 2.97 -2.52
C LYS A 59 6.97 1.70 -3.36
N ARG A 60 6.10 0.72 -3.13
CA ARG A 60 6.10 -0.55 -3.86
C ARG A 60 5.81 -0.36 -5.35
N LEU A 61 4.83 0.48 -5.69
CA LEU A 61 4.53 0.84 -7.09
C LEU A 61 5.69 1.59 -7.75
N GLN A 62 6.20 2.65 -7.12
CA GLN A 62 7.31 3.45 -7.66
C GLN A 62 8.58 2.62 -7.88
N GLN A 63 8.88 1.68 -6.99
CA GLN A 63 10.07 0.83 -7.12
C GLN A 63 9.97 -0.15 -8.30
N ASN A 64 8.77 -0.63 -8.63
CA ASN A 64 8.53 -1.72 -9.57
C ASN A 64 7.88 -1.31 -10.89
N ALA A 65 7.39 -0.07 -11.02
CA ALA A 65 6.89 0.48 -12.26
C ALA A 65 7.92 0.33 -13.39
N GLY A 66 7.51 -0.30 -14.49
CA GLY A 66 8.38 -0.60 -15.64
C GLY A 66 9.46 -1.65 -15.40
N LYS A 67 9.50 -2.30 -14.22
CA LYS A 67 10.52 -3.31 -13.86
C LYS A 67 9.93 -4.69 -13.57
N ASN A 68 8.89 -4.76 -12.72
CA ASN A 68 8.27 -6.01 -12.33
C ASN A 68 6.75 -5.88 -12.34
N TYR A 69 6.14 -6.31 -13.45
CA TYR A 69 4.70 -6.19 -13.67
C TYR A 69 3.87 -7.03 -12.69
N ILE A 70 4.40 -8.16 -12.21
CA ILE A 70 3.71 -9.03 -11.24
C ILE A 70 3.57 -8.29 -9.90
N VAL A 71 4.66 -7.69 -9.42
CA VAL A 71 4.63 -6.89 -8.18
C VAL A 71 3.67 -5.72 -8.32
N VAL A 72 3.71 -5.00 -9.46
CA VAL A 72 2.78 -3.90 -9.72
C VAL A 72 1.33 -4.38 -9.69
N MET A 73 1.03 -5.49 -10.37
CA MET A 73 -0.32 -6.06 -10.44
C MET A 73 -0.82 -6.44 -9.05
N TYR A 74 -0.06 -7.21 -8.27
CA TYR A 74 -0.44 -7.55 -6.89
C TYR A 74 -0.58 -6.32 -5.99
N THR A 75 0.26 -5.30 -6.16
CA THR A 75 0.14 -4.06 -5.39
C THR A 75 -1.16 -3.31 -5.72
N LEU A 76 -1.56 -3.30 -7.00
CA LEU A 76 -2.85 -2.73 -7.42
C LEU A 76 -4.03 -3.55 -6.90
N THR A 77 -3.92 -4.88 -6.85
CA THR A 77 -4.95 -5.74 -6.25
C THR A 77 -5.10 -5.49 -4.75
N VAL A 78 -4.00 -5.32 -4.01
CA VAL A 78 -4.03 -4.93 -2.60
C VAL A 78 -4.70 -3.55 -2.46
N LEU A 79 -4.31 -2.57 -3.27
CA LEU A 79 -4.90 -1.24 -3.26
C LEU A 79 -6.42 -1.27 -3.51
N GLU A 80 -6.88 -2.01 -4.52
CA GLU A 80 -8.30 -2.21 -4.82
C GLU A 80 -9.03 -2.85 -3.63
N THR A 81 -8.43 -3.89 -3.03
CA THR A 81 -9.00 -4.58 -1.86
C THR A 81 -9.16 -3.61 -0.70
N CYS A 82 -8.15 -2.79 -0.40
CA CYS A 82 -8.21 -1.79 0.65
C CYS A 82 -9.29 -0.73 0.37
N VAL A 83 -9.43 -0.26 -0.88
CA VAL A 83 -10.50 0.69 -1.22
C VAL A 83 -11.88 0.10 -0.95
N LYS A 84 -12.08 -1.20 -1.22
CA LYS A 84 -13.37 -1.88 -1.02
C LYS A 84 -13.67 -2.23 0.45
N ASN A 85 -12.66 -2.45 1.29
CA ASN A 85 -12.82 -3.02 2.64
C ASN A 85 -12.35 -2.11 3.78
N CYS A 86 -11.65 -1.01 3.49
CA CYS A 86 -11.20 -0.07 4.51
C CYS A 86 -12.16 1.10 4.69
N GLU A 87 -12.07 1.73 5.84
CA GLU A 87 -12.95 2.84 6.22
C GLU A 87 -12.45 4.21 5.73
N ARG A 88 -13.24 5.25 6.04
CA ARG A 88 -13.04 6.64 5.63
C ARG A 88 -11.63 7.16 5.86
N ARG A 89 -10.95 6.74 6.93
CA ARG A 89 -9.57 7.17 7.26
C ARG A 89 -8.58 6.80 6.16
N PHE A 90 -8.74 5.62 5.54
CA PHE A 90 -7.95 5.21 4.38
C PHE A 90 -8.38 5.96 3.11
N HIS A 91 -9.70 6.07 2.88
CA HIS A 91 -10.23 6.72 1.68
C HIS A 91 -9.78 8.18 1.53
N VAL A 92 -9.76 8.95 2.63
CA VAL A 92 -9.29 10.34 2.61
C VAL A 92 -7.84 10.45 2.13
N LEU A 93 -6.99 9.46 2.45
CA LEU A 93 -5.59 9.46 2.06
C LEU A 93 -5.37 8.94 0.64
N VAL A 94 -6.10 7.89 0.22
CA VAL A 94 -5.95 7.29 -1.10
C VAL A 94 -6.53 8.19 -2.21
N CYS A 95 -7.56 8.98 -1.91
CA CYS A 95 -8.17 9.93 -2.84
C CYS A 95 -7.44 11.29 -2.89
N ASN A 96 -6.34 11.44 -2.14
CA ASN A 96 -5.51 12.63 -2.20
C ASN A 96 -4.92 12.80 -3.61
N LYS A 97 -4.93 14.04 -4.13
CA LYS A 97 -4.50 14.35 -5.50
C LYS A 97 -3.06 13.94 -5.77
N GLU A 98 -2.15 14.20 -4.83
CA GLU A 98 -0.74 13.84 -4.97
C GLU A 98 -0.57 12.31 -5.07
N PHE A 99 -1.31 11.52 -4.29
CA PHE A 99 -1.29 10.07 -4.41
C PHE A 99 -1.79 9.59 -5.78
N VAL A 100 -2.94 10.10 -6.24
CA VAL A 100 -3.52 9.69 -7.53
C VAL A 100 -2.63 10.09 -8.71
N GLN A 101 -2.01 11.27 -8.67
CA GLN A 101 -1.12 11.73 -9.74
C GLN A 101 0.13 10.89 -9.90
N GLU A 102 0.60 10.23 -8.84
CA GLU A 102 1.75 9.33 -8.91
C GLU A 102 1.41 7.96 -9.53
N LEU A 103 0.12 7.67 -9.74
CA LEU A 103 -0.35 6.43 -10.37
C LEU A 103 -0.57 6.57 -11.89
N VAL A 104 -0.50 7.79 -12.44
CA VAL A 104 -0.75 8.12 -13.85
C VAL A 104 0.56 8.49 -14.54
#